data_AF-A0A7S2D4G0-F1
#
_entry.id   AF-A0A7S2D4G0-F1
#
_cell.length_a   1.000
_cell.length_b   1.000
_cell.length_c   1.000
_cell.angle_alpha   90.00
_cell.angle_beta   90.00
_cell.angle_gamma   90.00
#
_symmetry.space_group_name_H-M   'P 1'
#
loop_
_entity.id
_entity.type
_entity.pdbx_description
1 polymer ?
#
loop_
_entity_poly.entity_id
_entity_poly.type
_entity_poly.pdbx_seq_one_letter_code
_entity_poly.pdbx_strand_id
1 'polypeptide(L)'
;IAVKMKGFEKICNRIGYTGDKEKIFAHLDIGADGSLNTKFLKTLDPSGKEDKVVNNMLKKHHEQKQKLHQQTMTEKVIPPVAQLKAKQDSLLVAGREKRGKKTQCEAHKKEMFRFLEKNVGSVGRAWRLAFDPENRGEVEEKGFIQGLQRSGFLDTSATDEDMQKAKNLFELLADEETGAITLDILDKRTTDGLYQFRCRMAGRYGSVKQSFLEIDPE
;
A
#
# COMPACT_ATOMS: atom_id res chain seq x y z
N ILE A 1 61.69 -18.26 4.08
CA ILE A 1 61.77 -17.12 5.03
C ILE A 1 60.35 -16.62 5.24
N ALA A 2 59.85 -16.64 6.48
CA ALA A 2 58.52 -16.16 6.83
C ALA A 2 58.66 -14.92 7.72
N VAL A 3 58.10 -13.80 7.30
CA VAL A 3 58.21 -12.51 8.00
C VAL A 3 56.92 -12.22 8.74
N LYS A 4 56.97 -12.16 10.06
CA LYS A 4 55.83 -11.77 10.91
C LYS A 4 55.70 -10.25 10.97
N MET A 5 54.55 -9.75 11.45
CA MET A 5 54.20 -8.33 11.50
C MET A 5 55.31 -7.41 12.04
N LYS A 6 55.96 -7.77 13.15
CA LYS A 6 57.08 -6.98 13.73
C LYS A 6 58.30 -6.87 12.81
N GLY A 7 58.54 -7.87 11.96
CA GLY A 7 59.58 -7.83 10.93
C GLY A 7 59.15 -6.96 9.75
N PHE A 8 57.86 -7.01 9.38
CA PHE A 8 57.28 -6.20 8.30
C PHE A 8 57.29 -4.70 8.64
N GLU A 9 56.95 -4.31 9.86
CA GLU A 9 57.01 -2.92 10.32
C GLU A 9 58.42 -2.33 10.23
N LYS A 10 59.45 -3.11 10.59
CA LYS A 10 60.85 -2.68 10.45
C LYS A 10 61.24 -2.46 8.99
N ILE A 11 60.73 -3.29 8.09
CA ILE A 11 60.95 -3.14 6.64
C ILE A 11 60.21 -1.89 6.14
N CYS A 12 58.93 -1.71 6.48
CA CYS A 12 58.14 -0.53 6.13
C CYS A 12 58.77 0.78 6.62
N ASN A 13 59.32 0.80 7.84
CA ASN A 13 60.03 1.96 8.38
C ASN A 13 61.35 2.22 7.65
N ARG A 14 62.07 1.18 7.24
CA ARG A 14 63.35 1.29 6.52
C ARG A 14 63.18 1.77 5.07
N ILE A 15 62.04 1.44 4.44
CA ILE A 15 61.69 1.93 3.09
C ILE A 15 60.91 3.26 3.11
N GLY A 16 60.65 3.83 4.29
CA GLY A 16 59.98 5.12 4.44
C GLY A 16 58.47 5.10 4.20
N TYR A 17 57.81 3.95 4.30
CA TYR A 17 56.36 3.85 4.10
C TYR A 17 55.60 4.41 5.32
N THR A 18 54.80 5.46 5.10
CA THR A 18 54.08 6.22 6.14
C THR A 18 52.58 5.90 6.25
N GLY A 19 52.05 5.02 5.41
CA GLY A 19 50.64 4.63 5.45
C GLY A 19 50.31 3.58 6.52
N ASP A 20 49.07 3.10 6.51
CA ASP A 20 48.55 2.12 7.47
C ASP A 20 49.16 0.72 7.23
N LYS A 21 50.07 0.34 8.11
CA LYS A 21 50.90 -0.87 8.01
C LYS A 21 50.10 -2.13 8.35
N GLU A 22 49.13 -2.03 9.24
CA GLU A 22 48.28 -3.15 9.66
C GLU A 22 47.32 -3.52 8.55
N LYS A 23 46.72 -2.52 7.90
CA LYS A 23 45.79 -2.74 6.79
C LYS A 23 46.47 -3.34 5.57
N ILE A 24 47.69 -2.91 5.25
CA ILE A 24 48.47 -3.52 4.17
C ILE A 24 48.92 -4.93 4.54
N PHE A 25 49.38 -5.16 5.77
CA PHE A 25 49.76 -6.49 6.21
C PHE A 25 48.59 -7.47 6.10
N ALA A 26 47.39 -7.07 6.55
CA ALA A 26 46.17 -7.88 6.43
C ALA A 26 45.75 -8.12 4.97
N HIS A 27 45.94 -7.13 4.09
CA HIS A 27 45.67 -7.30 2.66
C HIS A 27 46.67 -8.27 1.99
N LEU A 28 47.90 -8.32 2.49
CA LEU A 28 48.98 -9.17 1.97
C LEU A 28 48.99 -10.58 2.60
N ASP A 29 48.41 -10.75 3.77
CA ASP A 29 48.20 -12.05 4.45
C ASP A 29 46.90 -12.71 3.98
N ILE A 30 46.86 -13.08 2.70
CA ILE A 30 45.68 -13.71 2.05
C ILE A 30 45.30 -15.04 2.71
N GLY A 31 46.24 -15.69 3.41
CA GLY A 31 46.02 -16.95 4.12
C GLY A 31 45.54 -16.81 5.56
N ALA A 32 45.54 -15.58 6.12
CA ALA A 32 45.26 -15.29 7.52
C ALA A 32 46.10 -16.11 8.51
N ASP A 33 47.33 -16.49 8.12
CA ASP A 33 48.21 -17.34 8.92
C ASP A 33 49.17 -16.53 9.83
N GLY A 34 49.13 -15.19 9.72
CA GLY A 34 49.93 -14.26 10.51
C GLY A 34 51.39 -14.15 10.06
N SER A 35 51.74 -14.62 8.86
CA SER A 35 53.11 -14.61 8.34
C SER A 35 53.22 -14.39 6.83
N LEU A 36 54.24 -13.63 6.40
CA LEU A 36 54.51 -13.37 5.00
C LEU A 36 55.64 -14.26 4.47
N ASN A 37 55.28 -15.25 3.65
CA ASN A 37 56.08 -16.24 2.93
C ASN A 37 56.76 -15.65 1.68
N THR A 38 57.83 -16.32 1.21
CA THR A 38 58.46 -16.03 -0.09
C THR A 38 57.57 -16.27 -1.31
N LYS A 39 56.43 -16.96 -1.16
CA LYS A 39 55.39 -17.06 -2.21
C LYS A 39 54.72 -15.69 -2.47
N PHE A 40 54.70 -14.77 -1.50
CA PHE A 40 54.10 -13.44 -1.64
C PHE A 40 55.04 -12.40 -2.26
N LEU A 41 56.35 -12.61 -2.21
CA LEU A 41 57.28 -11.79 -2.99
C LEU A 41 57.03 -11.96 -4.50
N LYS A 42 56.53 -13.11 -4.95
CA LYS A 42 56.12 -13.33 -6.36
C LYS A 42 54.84 -12.58 -6.77
N THR A 43 54.01 -12.17 -5.80
CA THR A 43 52.84 -11.31 -6.08
C THR A 43 53.20 -9.83 -6.09
N LEU A 44 54.33 -9.44 -5.48
CA LEU A 44 54.81 -8.04 -5.44
C LEU A 44 55.99 -7.75 -6.39
N ASP A 45 56.68 -8.77 -6.88
CA ASP A 45 57.70 -8.68 -7.94
C ASP A 45 57.29 -9.57 -9.13
N PRO A 46 56.51 -9.04 -10.09
CA PRO A 46 56.01 -9.77 -11.24
C PRO A 46 56.77 -9.29 -12.48
N SER A 47 57.99 -9.78 -12.67
CA SER A 47 58.86 -9.44 -13.80
C SER A 47 58.37 -9.94 -15.18
N GLY A 48 57.10 -9.71 -15.55
CA GLY A 48 56.62 -9.97 -16.92
C GLY A 48 55.11 -10.04 -17.18
N LYS A 49 54.21 -9.74 -16.22
CA LYS A 49 52.74 -9.86 -16.44
C LYS A 49 51.88 -8.68 -15.96
N GLU A 50 52.48 -7.57 -15.55
CA GLU A 50 51.74 -6.39 -15.06
C GLU A 50 50.88 -5.74 -16.15
N ASP A 51 51.41 -5.58 -17.36
CA ASP A 51 50.68 -4.95 -18.45
C ASP A 51 49.38 -5.68 -18.77
N LYS A 52 49.34 -7.02 -18.73
CA LYS A 52 48.13 -7.78 -19.09
C LYS A 52 47.04 -7.69 -18.02
N VAL A 53 47.39 -7.67 -16.74
CA VAL A 53 46.41 -7.61 -15.65
C VAL A 53 45.85 -6.21 -15.50
N VAL A 54 46.73 -5.20 -15.55
CA VAL A 54 46.33 -3.79 -15.54
C VAL A 54 45.51 -3.46 -16.79
N ASN A 55 45.92 -3.91 -17.97
CA ASN A 55 45.12 -3.73 -19.20
C ASN A 55 43.77 -4.44 -19.15
N ASN A 56 43.68 -5.65 -18.58
CA ASN A 56 42.40 -6.34 -18.44
C ASN A 56 41.45 -5.64 -17.44
N MET A 57 41.99 -5.09 -16.35
CA MET A 57 41.20 -4.33 -15.38
C MET A 57 40.73 -2.99 -15.97
N LEU A 58 41.62 -2.27 -16.66
CA LEU A 58 41.29 -1.05 -17.38
C LEU A 58 40.24 -1.30 -18.47
N LYS A 59 40.36 -2.40 -19.22
CA LYS A 59 39.39 -2.82 -20.23
C LYS A 59 38.01 -3.10 -19.62
N LYS A 60 37.95 -3.86 -18.52
CA LYS A 60 36.68 -4.13 -17.80
C LYS A 60 36.04 -2.85 -17.26
N HIS A 61 36.84 -1.95 -16.68
CA HIS A 61 36.33 -0.68 -16.17
C HIS A 61 35.84 0.24 -17.29
N HIS A 62 36.50 0.22 -18.44
CA HIS A 62 36.06 0.93 -19.64
C HIS A 62 34.75 0.36 -20.21
N GLU A 63 34.63 -0.96 -20.32
CA GLU A 63 33.41 -1.64 -20.75
C GLU A 63 32.24 -1.35 -19.79
N GLN A 64 32.50 -1.34 -18.48
CA GLN A 64 31.49 -1.03 -17.47
C GLN A 64 31.04 0.43 -17.54
N LYS A 65 31.97 1.37 -17.74
CA LYS A 65 31.65 2.78 -17.99
C LYS A 65 30.86 2.97 -19.28
N GLN A 66 31.20 2.28 -20.36
CA GLN A 66 30.45 2.34 -21.61
C GLN A 66 29.03 1.79 -21.45
N LYS A 67 28.86 0.65 -20.76
CA LYS A 67 27.52 0.09 -20.48
C LYS A 67 26.68 1.05 -19.65
N LEU A 68 27.25 1.64 -18.60
CA LEU A 68 26.54 2.60 -17.77
C LEU A 68 26.19 3.87 -18.56
N HIS A 69 27.11 4.35 -19.40
CA HIS A 69 26.86 5.48 -20.29
C HIS A 69 25.75 5.17 -21.30
N GLN A 70 25.76 3.97 -21.88
CA GLN A 70 24.74 3.52 -22.82
C GLN A 70 23.37 3.37 -22.15
N GLN A 71 23.31 2.82 -20.94
CA GLN A 71 22.10 2.77 -20.11
C GLN A 71 21.56 4.17 -19.78
N THR A 72 22.45 5.06 -19.33
CA THR A 72 22.10 6.45 -19.02
C THR A 72 21.61 7.21 -20.27
N MET A 73 22.18 6.91 -21.44
CA MET A 73 21.74 7.47 -22.72
C MET A 73 20.39 6.90 -23.14
N THR A 74 20.15 5.60 -23.01
CA THR A 74 18.82 5.00 -23.31
C THR A 74 17.72 5.50 -22.40
N GLU A 75 18.02 5.80 -21.13
CA GLU A 75 17.06 6.37 -20.18
C GLU A 75 16.75 7.85 -20.46
N LYS A 76 17.71 8.59 -21.03
CA LYS A 76 17.54 10.00 -21.42
C LYS A 76 16.95 10.19 -22.81
N VAL A 77 16.88 9.13 -23.62
CA VAL A 77 16.23 9.19 -24.94
C VAL A 77 14.72 9.25 -24.71
N ILE A 78 14.15 10.43 -24.98
CA ILE A 78 12.71 10.62 -25.02
C ILE A 78 12.13 9.60 -26.02
N PRO A 79 11.21 8.72 -25.59
CA PRO A 79 10.62 7.73 -26.48
C PRO A 79 9.99 8.42 -27.71
N PRO A 80 9.91 7.73 -28.86
CA PRO A 80 9.26 8.28 -30.05
C PRO A 80 7.87 8.84 -29.71
N VAL A 81 7.53 10.00 -30.28
CA VAL A 81 6.28 10.74 -29.97
C VAL A 81 5.03 9.85 -30.04
N ALA A 82 5.01 8.86 -30.95
CA ALA A 82 3.94 7.87 -31.07
C ALA A 82 3.77 7.01 -29.80
N GLN A 83 4.85 6.56 -29.17
CA GLN A 83 4.81 5.77 -27.93
C GLN A 83 4.34 6.61 -26.75
N LEU A 84 4.78 7.87 -26.67
CA LEU A 84 4.33 8.81 -25.65
C LEU A 84 2.83 9.10 -25.77
N LYS A 85 2.33 9.32 -26.99
CA LYS A 85 0.90 9.49 -27.26
C LYS A 85 0.11 8.23 -26.90
N ALA A 86 0.56 7.04 -27.29
CA ALA A 86 -0.11 5.80 -26.93
C ALA A 86 -0.20 5.57 -25.41
N LYS A 87 0.86 5.92 -24.67
CA LYS A 87 0.85 5.88 -23.20
C LYS A 87 -0.08 6.93 -22.60
N GLN A 88 -0.12 8.13 -23.17
CA GLN A 88 -1.06 9.17 -22.74
C GLN A 88 -2.51 8.73 -22.98
N ASP A 89 -2.82 8.20 -24.16
CA ASP A 89 -4.14 7.71 -24.52
C ASP A 89 -4.58 6.56 -23.61
N SER A 90 -3.69 5.61 -23.31
CA SER A 90 -4.01 4.50 -22.40
C SER A 90 -4.30 5.00 -20.97
N LEU A 91 -3.53 5.97 -20.47
CA LEU A 91 -3.79 6.60 -19.17
C LEU A 91 -5.10 7.40 -19.17
N LEU A 92 -5.42 8.09 -20.27
CA LEU A 92 -6.67 8.83 -20.41
C LEU A 92 -7.88 7.88 -20.44
N VAL A 93 -7.79 6.76 -21.16
CA VAL A 93 -8.83 5.72 -21.20
C VAL A 93 -9.02 5.12 -19.81
N ALA A 94 -7.96 4.65 -19.16
CA ALA A 94 -8.02 4.11 -17.81
C ALA A 94 -8.60 5.13 -16.80
N GLY A 95 -8.21 6.40 -16.91
CA GLY A 95 -8.74 7.48 -16.07
C GLY A 95 -10.21 7.81 -16.35
N ARG A 96 -10.68 7.68 -17.60
CA ARG A 96 -12.09 7.84 -17.97
C ARG A 96 -12.93 6.67 -17.46
N GLU A 97 -12.45 5.44 -17.60
CA GLU A 97 -13.13 4.25 -17.10
C GLU A 97 -13.27 4.27 -15.58
N LYS A 98 -12.20 4.60 -14.85
CA LYS A 98 -12.24 4.70 -13.38
C LYS A 98 -13.24 5.76 -12.91
N ARG A 99 -13.27 6.92 -13.59
CA ARG A 99 -14.26 7.99 -13.30
C ARG A 99 -15.68 7.57 -13.67
N GLY A 100 -15.86 6.89 -14.81
CA GLY A 100 -17.14 6.36 -15.26
C GLY A 100 -17.74 5.40 -14.23
N LYS A 101 -16.95 4.41 -13.79
CA LYS A 101 -17.35 3.45 -12.74
C LYS A 101 -17.73 4.15 -11.44
N LYS A 102 -16.89 5.08 -10.94
CA LYS A 102 -17.21 5.84 -9.72
C LYS A 102 -18.50 6.65 -9.86
N THR A 103 -18.67 7.33 -10.98
CA THR A 103 -19.87 8.15 -11.25
C THR A 103 -21.13 7.28 -11.30
N GLN A 104 -21.03 6.10 -11.91
CA GLN A 104 -22.13 5.14 -11.99
C GLN A 104 -22.50 4.58 -10.60
N CYS A 105 -21.52 4.17 -9.79
CA CYS A 105 -21.80 3.70 -8.42
C CYS A 105 -22.44 4.80 -7.55
N GLU A 106 -21.96 6.05 -7.65
CA GLU A 106 -22.56 7.19 -6.95
C GLU A 106 -24.00 7.49 -7.43
N ALA A 107 -24.27 7.29 -8.72
CA ALA A 107 -25.63 7.43 -9.25
C ALA A 107 -26.57 6.36 -8.68
N HIS A 108 -26.15 5.10 -8.66
CA HIS A 108 -26.92 4.00 -8.06
C HIS A 108 -27.14 4.21 -6.55
N LYS A 109 -26.13 4.74 -5.82
CA LYS A 109 -26.27 5.07 -4.39
C LYS A 109 -27.38 6.10 -4.17
N LYS A 110 -27.41 7.16 -4.99
CA LYS A 110 -28.47 8.19 -4.93
C LYS A 110 -29.84 7.62 -5.29
N GLU A 111 -29.90 6.74 -6.27
CA GLU A 111 -31.13 6.05 -6.64
C GLU A 111 -31.68 5.20 -5.50
N MET A 112 -30.81 4.41 -4.84
CA MET A 112 -31.17 3.62 -3.65
C MET A 112 -31.75 4.51 -2.55
N PHE A 113 -31.08 5.61 -2.18
CA PHE A 113 -31.60 6.49 -1.14
C PHE A 113 -32.96 7.10 -1.49
N ARG A 114 -33.12 7.60 -2.72
CA ARG A 114 -34.42 8.14 -3.17
C ARG A 114 -35.52 7.08 -3.12
N PHE A 115 -35.19 5.84 -3.50
CA PHE A 115 -36.13 4.73 -3.42
C PHE A 115 -36.55 4.45 -1.97
N LEU A 116 -35.59 4.39 -1.04
CA LEU A 116 -35.87 4.12 0.38
C LEU A 116 -36.68 5.25 1.02
N GLU A 117 -36.36 6.51 0.72
CA GLU A 117 -37.13 7.67 1.18
C GLU A 117 -38.56 7.64 0.64
N LYS A 118 -38.74 7.34 -0.65
CA LYS A 118 -40.06 7.33 -1.29
C LYS A 118 -40.95 6.17 -0.83
N ASN A 119 -40.41 4.96 -0.76
CA ASN A 119 -41.21 3.74 -0.53
C ASN A 119 -41.24 3.31 0.93
N VAL A 120 -40.19 3.59 1.70
CA VAL A 120 -40.10 3.19 3.12
C VAL A 120 -40.32 4.40 4.05
N GLY A 121 -40.15 5.62 3.54
CA GLY A 121 -40.42 6.89 4.23
C GLY A 121 -39.16 7.59 4.74
N SER A 122 -38.14 6.83 5.16
CA SER A 122 -36.82 7.37 5.49
C SER A 122 -35.75 6.27 5.49
N VAL A 123 -34.49 6.66 5.36
CA VAL A 123 -33.34 5.75 5.44
C VAL A 123 -33.25 5.10 6.83
N GLY A 124 -33.42 5.87 7.91
CA GLY A 124 -33.46 5.32 9.27
C GLY A 124 -34.59 4.29 9.50
N ARG A 125 -35.76 4.50 8.89
CA ARG A 125 -36.85 3.51 8.93
C ARG A 125 -36.53 2.27 8.10
N ALA A 126 -35.96 2.45 6.90
CA ALA A 126 -35.50 1.34 6.08
C ALA A 126 -34.41 0.52 6.78
N TRP A 127 -33.52 1.18 7.51
CA TRP A 127 -32.53 0.49 8.35
C TRP A 127 -33.21 -0.46 9.32
N ARG A 128 -34.14 0.05 10.14
CA ARG A 128 -34.79 -0.75 11.19
C ARG A 128 -35.67 -1.88 10.65
N LEU A 129 -36.34 -1.67 9.52
CA LEU A 129 -37.30 -2.63 8.97
C LEU A 129 -36.67 -3.64 8.00
N ALA A 130 -35.70 -3.18 7.20
CA ALA A 130 -35.16 -3.97 6.10
C ALA A 130 -33.71 -4.39 6.34
N PHE A 131 -32.80 -3.51 6.75
CA PHE A 131 -31.38 -3.87 6.83
C PHE A 131 -31.02 -4.56 8.15
N ASP A 132 -31.50 -4.03 9.27
CA ASP A 132 -31.20 -4.49 10.62
C ASP A 132 -32.47 -4.69 11.48
N PRO A 133 -33.32 -5.69 11.12
CA PRO A 133 -34.52 -6.01 11.89
C PRO A 133 -34.20 -6.48 13.33
N GLU A 134 -33.09 -7.20 13.49
CA GLU A 134 -32.66 -7.76 14.78
C GLU A 134 -31.92 -6.75 15.68
N ASN A 135 -31.72 -5.52 15.23
CA ASN A 135 -31.06 -4.45 15.99
C ASN A 135 -29.60 -4.74 16.37
N ARG A 136 -28.84 -5.38 15.47
CA ARG A 136 -27.43 -5.68 15.69
C ARG A 136 -26.54 -4.44 15.55
N GLY A 137 -26.99 -3.43 14.81
CA GLY A 137 -26.27 -2.17 14.60
C GLY A 137 -25.33 -2.16 13.38
N GLU A 138 -25.03 -3.33 12.83
CA GLU A 138 -24.15 -3.50 11.67
C GLU A 138 -24.67 -4.57 10.70
N VAL A 139 -24.35 -4.40 9.42
CA VAL A 139 -24.83 -5.26 8.33
C VAL A 139 -23.69 -5.57 7.37
N GLU A 140 -23.36 -6.86 7.26
CA GLU A 140 -22.42 -7.41 6.27
C GLU A 140 -23.08 -7.59 4.88
N GLU A 141 -22.29 -7.90 3.85
CA GLU A 141 -22.72 -7.94 2.43
C GLU A 141 -24.01 -8.76 2.22
N LYS A 142 -24.05 -9.98 2.76
CA LYS A 142 -25.22 -10.85 2.63
C LYS A 142 -26.47 -10.25 3.28
N GLY A 143 -26.31 -9.64 4.46
CA GLY A 143 -27.39 -8.96 5.17
C GLY A 143 -27.87 -7.72 4.41
N PHE A 144 -26.95 -7.00 3.77
CA PHE A 144 -27.26 -5.81 2.99
C PHE A 144 -28.07 -6.15 1.74
N ILE A 145 -27.65 -7.16 0.97
CA ILE A 145 -28.38 -7.64 -0.20
C ILE A 145 -29.79 -8.10 0.18
N GLN A 146 -29.91 -8.89 1.28
CA GLN A 146 -31.22 -9.28 1.80
C GLN A 146 -32.05 -8.07 2.26
N GLY A 147 -31.42 -7.04 2.80
CA GLY A 147 -32.08 -5.79 3.16
C GLY A 147 -32.62 -5.05 1.94
N LEU A 148 -31.86 -4.99 0.84
CA LEU A 148 -32.34 -4.43 -0.43
C LEU A 148 -33.55 -5.20 -0.95
N GLN A 149 -33.54 -6.54 -0.85
CA GLN A 149 -34.68 -7.38 -1.22
C GLN A 149 -35.90 -7.13 -0.34
N ARG A 150 -35.73 -7.07 0.99
CA ARG A 150 -36.81 -6.77 1.94
C ARG A 150 -37.40 -5.37 1.73
N SER A 151 -36.59 -4.41 1.30
CA SER A 151 -37.06 -3.05 0.99
C SER A 151 -37.82 -2.95 -0.34
N GLY A 152 -37.70 -3.98 -1.21
CA GLY A 152 -38.23 -3.96 -2.58
C GLY A 152 -37.35 -3.21 -3.58
N PHE A 153 -36.15 -2.77 -3.20
CA PHE A 153 -35.20 -2.14 -4.12
C PHE A 153 -34.57 -3.15 -5.07
N LEU A 154 -34.30 -4.36 -4.57
CA LEU A 154 -33.75 -5.46 -5.36
C LEU A 154 -34.81 -6.56 -5.46
N ASP A 155 -35.08 -7.05 -6.67
CA ASP A 155 -36.00 -8.17 -6.87
C ASP A 155 -35.41 -9.48 -6.29
N THR A 156 -36.27 -10.39 -5.83
CA THR A 156 -35.85 -11.75 -5.44
C THR A 156 -35.42 -12.58 -6.64
N SER A 157 -35.89 -12.22 -7.84
CA SER A 157 -35.50 -12.78 -9.14
C SER A 157 -34.41 -11.95 -9.86
N ALA A 158 -33.67 -11.13 -9.11
CA ALA A 158 -32.62 -10.26 -9.64
C ALA A 158 -31.61 -11.00 -10.54
N THR A 159 -31.21 -10.35 -11.62
CA THR A 159 -30.19 -10.86 -12.53
C THR A 159 -28.80 -10.79 -11.91
N ASP A 160 -27.83 -11.53 -12.47
CA ASP A 160 -26.43 -11.47 -12.03
C ASP A 160 -25.87 -10.03 -12.10
N GLU A 161 -26.33 -9.23 -13.08
CA GLU A 161 -25.94 -7.83 -13.20
C GLU A 161 -26.46 -6.97 -12.04
N ASP A 162 -27.70 -7.20 -11.59
CA ASP A 162 -28.30 -6.46 -10.49
C ASP A 162 -27.68 -6.86 -9.15
N MET A 163 -27.36 -8.15 -8.99
CA MET A 163 -26.57 -8.63 -7.86
C MET A 163 -25.19 -7.98 -7.82
N GLN A 164 -24.52 -7.84 -8.97
CA GLN A 164 -23.23 -7.17 -9.02
C GLN A 164 -23.35 -5.67 -8.72
N LYS A 165 -24.41 -4.99 -9.17
CA LYS A 165 -24.69 -3.59 -8.76
C LYS A 165 -24.86 -3.48 -7.26
N ALA A 166 -25.60 -4.40 -6.63
CA ALA A 166 -25.80 -4.42 -5.18
C ALA A 166 -24.49 -4.64 -4.40
N LYS A 167 -23.62 -5.52 -4.90
CA LYS A 167 -22.27 -5.73 -4.32
C LYS A 167 -21.39 -4.49 -4.44
N ASN A 168 -21.38 -3.84 -5.61
CA ASN A 168 -20.63 -2.61 -5.81
C ASN A 168 -21.14 -1.47 -4.90
N LEU A 169 -22.46 -1.44 -4.61
CA LEU A 169 -23.03 -0.52 -3.63
C LEU A 169 -22.56 -0.85 -2.21
N PHE A 170 -22.52 -2.14 -1.85
CA PHE A 170 -21.99 -2.56 -0.56
C PHE A 170 -20.53 -2.13 -0.40
N GLU A 171 -19.66 -2.43 -1.37
CA GLU A 171 -18.24 -2.03 -1.34
C GLU A 171 -18.05 -0.51 -1.26
N LEU A 172 -18.95 0.28 -1.86
CA LEU A 172 -18.91 1.75 -1.78
C LEU A 172 -19.30 2.28 -0.40
N LEU A 173 -20.15 1.54 0.33
CA LEU A 173 -20.75 1.98 1.59
C LEU A 173 -20.12 1.33 2.82
N ALA A 174 -19.52 0.16 2.68
CA ALA A 174 -18.90 -0.54 3.78
C ALA A 174 -17.74 0.28 4.33
N ASP A 175 -17.64 0.32 5.65
CA ASP A 175 -16.51 0.92 6.33
C ASP A 175 -15.24 0.09 6.09
N GLU A 176 -14.12 0.76 5.80
CA GLU A 176 -12.88 0.10 5.40
C GLU A 176 -12.25 -0.74 6.53
N GLU A 177 -12.52 -0.39 7.79
CA GLU A 177 -11.94 -1.05 8.96
C GLU A 177 -12.78 -2.27 9.39
N THR A 178 -14.10 -2.11 9.44
CA THR A 178 -15.03 -3.14 9.90
C THR A 178 -15.52 -4.07 8.79
N GLY A 179 -15.51 -3.60 7.53
CA GLY A 179 -16.11 -4.33 6.41
C GLY A 179 -17.64 -4.42 6.48
N ALA A 180 -18.28 -3.63 7.34
CA ALA A 180 -19.73 -3.63 7.54
C ALA A 180 -20.32 -2.24 7.26
N ILE A 181 -21.63 -2.22 7.01
CA ILE A 181 -22.40 -0.97 6.93
C ILE A 181 -23.08 -0.75 8.28
N THR A 182 -23.08 0.49 8.76
CA THR A 182 -23.84 0.93 9.94
C THR A 182 -24.84 2.02 9.55
N LEU A 183 -25.81 2.28 10.42
CA LEU A 183 -26.76 3.39 10.20
C LEU A 183 -26.05 4.75 10.08
N ASP A 184 -24.94 4.94 10.78
CA ASP A 184 -24.20 6.22 10.75
C ASP A 184 -23.68 6.55 9.34
N ILE A 185 -23.26 5.53 8.60
CA ILE A 185 -22.77 5.68 7.22
C ILE A 185 -23.92 6.03 6.26
N LEU A 186 -25.11 5.47 6.48
CA LEU A 186 -26.26 5.69 5.62
C LEU A 186 -27.00 6.99 5.94
N ASP A 187 -27.13 7.32 7.23
CA ASP A 187 -27.86 8.48 7.73
C ASP A 187 -27.33 8.93 9.10
N LYS A 188 -26.21 9.65 9.06
CA LYS A 188 -25.57 10.28 10.23
C LYS A 188 -26.53 11.18 11.03
N ARG A 189 -27.49 11.83 10.36
CA ARG A 189 -28.42 12.75 11.02
C ARG A 189 -29.35 11.98 11.97
N THR A 190 -29.79 10.79 11.57
CA THR A 190 -30.61 9.93 12.42
C THR A 190 -29.83 9.41 13.62
N THR A 191 -28.59 8.94 13.44
CA THR A 191 -27.74 8.50 14.57
C THR A 191 -27.44 9.62 15.55
N ASP A 192 -27.02 10.80 15.07
CA ASP A 192 -26.78 11.98 15.91
C ASP A 192 -28.05 12.38 16.68
N GLY A 193 -29.20 12.39 16.01
CA GLY A 193 -30.49 12.70 16.62
C GLY A 193 -30.88 11.73 17.73
N LEU A 194 -30.72 10.42 17.50
CA LEU A 194 -30.98 9.38 18.48
C LEU A 194 -30.04 9.48 19.69
N TYR A 195 -28.76 9.75 19.44
CA TYR A 195 -27.79 9.96 20.50
C TYR A 195 -28.15 11.17 21.37
N GLN A 196 -28.43 12.31 20.74
CA GLN A 196 -28.84 13.53 21.46
C GLN A 196 -30.13 13.32 22.26
N PHE A 197 -31.12 12.65 21.67
CA PHE A 197 -32.36 12.31 22.34
C PHE A 197 -32.10 11.46 23.59
N ARG A 198 -31.31 10.38 23.46
CA ARG A 198 -30.94 9.51 24.58
C ARG A 198 -30.21 10.27 25.69
N CYS A 199 -29.24 11.12 25.33
CA CYS A 199 -28.49 11.92 26.31
C CYS A 199 -29.39 12.90 27.07
N ARG A 200 -30.32 13.58 26.39
CA ARG A 200 -31.25 14.52 27.03
C ARG A 200 -32.23 13.81 27.98
N MET A 201 -32.75 12.66 27.57
CA MET A 201 -33.65 11.85 28.40
C MET A 201 -32.93 11.31 29.63
N ALA A 202 -31.73 10.74 29.46
CA ALA A 202 -30.96 10.22 30.59
C ALA A 202 -30.47 11.34 31.52
N GLY A 203 -30.10 12.51 30.99
CA GLY A 203 -29.68 13.65 31.79
C GLY A 203 -30.81 14.24 32.65
N ARG A 204 -32.06 14.20 32.17
CA ARG A 204 -33.22 14.76 32.89
C ARG A 204 -33.89 13.75 33.82
N TYR A 205 -34.00 12.49 33.40
CA TYR A 205 -34.82 11.47 34.06
C TYR A 205 -34.00 10.24 34.52
N GLY A 206 -32.67 10.30 34.43
CA GLY A 206 -31.77 9.18 34.74
C GLY A 206 -31.71 8.09 33.67
N SER A 207 -32.82 7.79 32.98
CA SER A 207 -32.84 6.85 31.85
C SER A 207 -33.98 7.15 30.88
N VAL A 208 -33.87 6.60 29.65
CA VAL A 208 -34.98 6.66 28.67
C VAL A 208 -36.22 5.96 29.23
N LYS A 209 -36.10 4.82 29.91
CA LYS A 209 -37.25 4.12 30.49
C LYS A 209 -37.99 4.98 31.53
N GLN A 210 -37.25 5.60 32.46
CA GLN A 210 -37.81 6.49 33.48
C GLN A 210 -38.51 7.70 32.85
N SER A 211 -37.93 8.28 31.81
CA SER A 211 -38.54 9.42 31.13
C SER A 211 -39.93 9.13 30.55
N PHE A 212 -40.20 7.90 30.08
CA PHE A 212 -41.53 7.52 29.62
C PHE A 212 -42.48 7.24 30.79
N LEU A 213 -42.00 6.60 31.87
CA LEU A 213 -42.81 6.36 33.08
C LEU A 213 -43.25 7.66 33.77
N GLU A 214 -42.44 8.72 33.74
CA GLU A 214 -42.81 10.00 34.33
C GLU A 214 -43.78 10.84 33.47
N ILE A 215 -43.69 10.72 32.14
CA ILE A 215 -44.51 11.50 31.20
C ILE A 215 -45.88 10.85 30.99
N ASP A 216 -45.90 9.52 30.90
CA ASP A 216 -47.11 8.74 30.71
C ASP A 216 -47.05 7.50 31.62
N PRO A 217 -47.29 7.69 32.94
CA PRO A 217 -47.48 6.58 33.85
C PRO A 217 -48.82 5.92 33.52
N GLU A 218 -48.79 4.82 32.75
CA GLU A 218 -49.92 3.89 32.71
C GLU A 218 -50.34 3.44 34.12
#